data_AF-A0A510GAW8-F1
#
_entry.id   AF-A0A510GAW8-F1
#
_cell.length_a   1.000
_cell.length_b   1.000
_cell.length_c   1.000
_cell.angle_alpha   90.00
_cell.angle_beta   90.00
_cell.angle_gamma   90.00
#
_symmetry.space_group_name_H-M   'P 1'
#
loop_
_entity.id
_entity.type
_entity.pdbx_description
1 polymer ?
#
loop_
_entity_poly.entity_id
_entity_poly.type
_entity_poly.pdbx_seq_one_letter_code
_entity_poly.pdbx_strand_id
1 'polypeptide(L)' 'MNNSHELNKLVTFKNKDIRRIFHNNEWWFSVVDVVGALTDSTTPRRYWSDLKR' A
#
# COMPACT_ATOMS: atom_id res chain seq x y z
N MET A 1 16.66 -18.51 -11.56
CA MET A 1 17.02 -17.09 -11.35
C MET A 1 15.77 -16.37 -10.87
N ASN A 2 15.64 -16.13 -9.58
CA ASN A 2 14.47 -15.46 -9.01
C ASN A 2 14.71 -13.96 -9.15
N ASN A 3 14.12 -13.36 -10.18
CA ASN A 3 14.22 -11.93 -10.44
C ASN A 3 13.60 -11.18 -9.27
N SER A 4 14.44 -10.50 -8.48
CA SER A 4 14.07 -9.58 -7.39
C SER A 4 13.06 -8.49 -7.81
N HIS A 5 12.86 -8.28 -9.11
CA HIS A 5 11.85 -7.38 -9.67
C HIS A 5 10.39 -7.84 -9.51
N GLU A 6 10.11 -9.14 -9.39
CA GLU A 6 8.72 -9.64 -9.23
C GLU A 6 8.19 -9.44 -7.80
N LEU A 7 9.08 -9.28 -6.81
CA LEU A 7 8.70 -9.08 -5.42
C LEU A 7 8.10 -7.68 -5.19
N ASN A 8 8.66 -6.65 -5.82
CA ASN A 8 8.20 -5.26 -5.66
C ASN A 8 7.11 -4.87 -6.69
N LYS A 9 6.28 -5.84 -7.09
CA LYS A 9 5.18 -5.62 -8.04
C LYS A 9 3.94 -5.12 -7.31
N LEU A 10 3.26 -4.15 -7.91
CA LEU A 10 1.96 -3.65 -7.43
C LEU A 10 0.97 -4.82 -7.34
N VAL A 11 0.18 -4.82 -6.26
CA VAL A 11 -0.94 -5.76 -6.10
C VAL A 11 -2.23 -4.98 -6.25
N THR A 12 -3.12 -5.46 -7.11
CA THR A 12 -4.45 -4.91 -7.31
C THR A 12 -5.40 -5.44 -6.23
N PHE A 13 -6.01 -4.55 -5.45
CA PHE A 13 -7.12 -4.86 -4.55
C PHE A 13 -8.32 -4.02 -4.94
N LYS A 14 -9.44 -4.65 -5.33
CA LYS A 14 -10.66 -3.94 -5.83
C LYS A 14 -10.36 -2.87 -6.91
N ASN A 15 -9.52 -3.19 -7.90
CA ASN A 15 -9.05 -2.24 -8.93
C ASN A 15 -8.27 -1.02 -8.38
N LYS A 16 -7.75 -1.10 -7.15
CA LYS A 16 -6.82 -0.12 -6.58
C LYS A 16 -5.44 -0.75 -6.49
N ASP A 17 -4.45 -0.05 -7.03
CA ASP A 17 -3.06 -0.48 -6.93
C ASP A 17 -2.52 -0.16 -5.54
N ILE A 18 -2.04 -1.19 -4.83
CA ILE A 18 -1.40 -1.06 -3.51
C ILE A 18 0.10 -1.28 -3.66
N ARG A 19 0.89 -0.30 -3.21
CA ARG A 19 2.35 -0.42 -3.15
C ARG A 19 2.74 -1.41 -2.05
N ARG A 20 3.58 -2.37 -2.41
CA ARG A 20 4.22 -3.31 -1.50
C ARG A 20 5.72 -3.44 -1.77
N ILE A 21 6.48 -3.74 -0.74
CA ILE A 21 7.87 -4.16 -0.84
C ILE A 21 8.08 -5.43 -0.02
N PHE A 22 8.98 -6.30 -0.48
CA PHE A 22 9.43 -7.43 0.30
C PHE A 22 10.71 -7.04 1.05
N HIS A 23 10.67 -7.04 2.37
CA HIS A 23 11.79 -6.64 3.22
C HIS A 23 11.89 -7.56 4.44
N ASN A 24 13.11 -8.04 4.76
CA ASN A 24 13.37 -8.92 5.90
C ASN A 24 12.44 -10.14 5.99
N ASN A 25 12.17 -10.78 4.86
CA ASN A 25 11.26 -11.94 4.78
C ASN A 25 9.78 -11.61 5.09
N GLU A 26 9.42 -10.33 5.10
CA GLU A 26 8.07 -9.83 5.38
C GLU A 26 7.57 -8.91 4.27
N TRP A 27 6.24 -8.83 4.16
CA TRP A 27 5.58 -7.90 3.24
C TRP A 27 5.26 -6.59 3.94
N TRP A 28 5.76 -5.50 3.37
CA TRP A 28 5.49 -4.15 3.82
C TRP A 28 4.57 -3.47 2.82
N PHE A 29 3.53 -2.78 3.31
CA PHE A 29 2.52 -2.12 2.49
C PHE A 29 2.46 -0.63 2.78
N SER A 30 2.07 0.18 1.78
CA SER A 30 1.79 1.59 2.01
C SER A 30 0.47 1.75 2.77
N VAL A 31 0.54 2.28 3.99
CA VAL A 31 -0.64 2.58 4.82
C VAL A 31 -1.62 3.50 4.09
N VAL A 32 -1.12 4.50 3.35
CA VAL A 32 -1.97 5.44 2.61
C VAL A 32 -2.78 4.73 1.51
N ASP A 33 -2.16 3.80 0.78
CA ASP A 33 -2.85 3.07 -0.29
C ASP A 33 -3.88 2.10 0.28
N VAL A 34 -3.56 1.44 1.40
CA VAL A 34 -4.48 0.55 2.13
C VAL A 34 -5.69 1.33 2.64
N VAL A 35 -5.47 2.47 3.30
CA VAL A 35 -6.57 3.33 3.78
C VAL A 35 -7.42 3.81 2.61
N GLY A 36 -6.81 4.26 1.51
CA GLY A 36 -7.53 4.68 0.31
C GLY A 36 -8.37 3.57 -0.32
N ALA A 37 -7.85 2.34 -0.37
CA ALA A 37 -8.54 1.19 -0.93
C ALA A 37 -9.69 0.67 -0.04
N LEU A 38 -9.60 0.86 1.28
CA LEU A 38 -10.63 0.42 2.23
C LEU A 38 -11.73 1.45 2.48
N THR A 39 -11.38 2.74 2.43
CA THR A 39 -12.31 3.84 2.76
C THR A 39 -12.95 4.49 1.54
N ASP A 40 -12.49 4.14 0.33
CA ASP A 40 -12.80 4.85 -0.92
C ASP A 40 -12.59 6.38 -0.80
N SER A 41 -11.74 6.80 0.14
CA SER A 41 -11.50 8.22 0.42
C SER A 41 -10.85 8.88 -0.79
N THR A 42 -11.32 10.07 -1.13
CA THR A 42 -10.69 10.93 -2.14
C THR A 42 -9.38 11.54 -1.65
N THR A 43 -9.12 11.54 -0.33
CA THR A 43 -7.92 12.13 0.27
C THR A 43 -7.27 11.23 1.34
N PRO A 44 -6.83 10.02 1.01
CA PRO A 44 -6.29 9.07 2.00
C PRO A 44 -4.99 9.56 2.67
N ARG A 45 -4.27 10.50 2.05
CA ARG A 45 -3.09 11.15 2.67
C ARG A 45 -3.43 11.98 3.90
N ARG A 46 -4.67 12.46 4.05
CA ARG A 46 -5.12 13.22 5.23
C ARG A 46 -5.31 12.35 6.46
N TYR A 47 -5.37 11.03 6.31
CA TYR A 47 -5.50 10.10 7.43
C TYR A 47 -4.51 10.40 8.57
N TRP A 48 -3.25 10.72 8.22
CA TRP A 48 -2.25 10.99 9.24
C TRP A 48 -2.43 12.34 9.94
N SER A 49 -3.05 13.31 9.27
CA SER A 49 -3.43 14.59 9.86
C SER A 49 -4.62 14.43 10.79
N ASP A 50 -5.59 13.60 10.42
CA ASP A 50 -6.80 13.35 11.21
C ASP A 50 -6.49 12.54 12.47
N LEU A 51 -5.55 11.59 12.42
CA LEU A 51 -5.20 10.74 13.56
C LEU A 51 -4.31 11.43 14.61
N LYS A 52 -3.64 12.54 14.25
CA LYS A 52 -2.81 13.34 15.16
C LYS A 52 -3.58 14.39 15.95
N ARG A 53 -4.85 14.60 15.62
CA ARG A 53 -5.75 15.52 16.31
C ARG A 53 -6.38 14.83 17.51
#